data_AF-D7TSA2-F1
#
_entry.id   AF-D7TSA2-F1
#
_cell.length_a   1.000
_cell.length_b   1.000
_cell.length_c   1.000
_cell.angle_alpha   90.00
_cell.angle_beta   90.00
_cell.angle_gamma   90.00
#
_symmetry.space_group_name_H-M   'P 1'
#
loop_
_entity.id
_entity.type
_entity.pdbx_description
1 polymer ?
#
loop_
_entity_poly.entity_id
_entity_poly.type
_entity_poly.pdbx_seq_one_letter_code
_entity_poly.pdbx_strand_id
1 'polypeptide(L)'
;MQKIVKCLNTLGIFDLVHQYVMCTQEMSLNVYHLLTAITLHHSIAQVQKPRIEWLKSFMRYRMIFMENMGILMSWHKKIAPYSSRHLSTKSFVEDSISPLLHILSPPTLRPVI
;
A
#
# COMPACT_ATOMS: atom_id res chain seq x y z
N MET A 1 15.79 -6.02 -14.57
CA MET A 1 14.57 -5.24 -14.29
C MET A 1 13.28 -5.86 -14.86
N GLN A 2 13.25 -6.34 -16.12
CA GLN A 2 12.01 -6.84 -16.74
C GLN A 2 11.27 -7.95 -15.96
N LYS A 3 11.99 -8.91 -15.35
CA LYS A 3 11.38 -9.96 -14.52
C LYS A 3 10.70 -9.41 -13.25
N ILE A 4 11.28 -8.37 -12.64
CA ILE A 4 10.73 -7.71 -11.45
C ILE A 4 9.45 -6.97 -11.82
N VAL A 5 9.45 -6.24 -12.93
CA VAL A 5 8.26 -5.54 -13.44
C VAL A 5 7.13 -6.53 -13.75
N LYS A 6 7.44 -7.66 -14.40
CA LYS A 6 6.45 -8.72 -14.67
C LYS A 6 5.89 -9.30 -13.37
N CYS A 7 6.74 -9.55 -12.37
CA CYS A 7 6.34 -10.05 -11.07
C CYS A 7 5.44 -9.07 -10.31
N LEU A 8 5.76 -7.77 -10.32
CA LEU A 8 4.95 -6.71 -9.73
C LEU A 8 3.59 -6.60 -10.41
N ASN A 9 3.52 -6.69 -11.73
CA ASN A 9 2.25 -6.70 -12.46
C ASN A 9 1.40 -7.91 -12.09
N THR A 10 1.98 -9.11 -12.00
CA THR A 10 1.26 -10.31 -11.57
C THR A 10 0.74 -10.17 -10.14
N LEU A 11 1.51 -9.54 -9.25
CA LEU A 11 1.09 -9.26 -7.87
C LEU A 11 -0.06 -8.24 -7.82
N GLY A 12 -0.01 -7.19 -8.65
CA GLY A 12 -1.11 -6.22 -8.75
C GLY A 12 -2.42 -6.84 -9.26
N ILE A 13 -2.34 -7.75 -10.23
CA ILE A 13 -3.50 -8.52 -10.71
C ILE A 13 -4.05 -9.41 -9.60
N PHE A 14 -3.17 -10.06 -8.84
CA PHE A 14 -3.55 -10.88 -7.69
C PHE A 14 -4.32 -10.08 -6.64
N ASP A 15 -3.82 -8.91 -6.25
CA ASP A 15 -4.46 -8.05 -5.26
C ASP A 15 -5.86 -7.59 -5.70
N LEU A 16 -6.03 -7.24 -6.99
CA LEU A 16 -7.32 -6.87 -7.56
C LEU A 16 -8.33 -8.02 -7.54
N VAL A 17 -7.91 -9.22 -7.98
CA VAL A 17 -8.75 -10.41 -7.94
C VAL A 17 -9.08 -10.77 -6.49
N HIS A 18 -8.14 -10.60 -5.56
CA HIS A 18 -8.35 -10.84 -4.14
C HIS A 18 -9.44 -9.95 -3.58
N GLN A 19 -9.31 -8.65 -3.82
CA GLN A 19 -10.28 -7.66 -3.37
C GLN A 19 -11.66 -7.94 -3.96
N TYR A 20 -11.73 -8.28 -5.25
CA TYR A 20 -12.98 -8.65 -5.89
C TYR A 20 -13.64 -9.86 -5.23
N VAL A 21 -12.90 -10.95 -5.03
CA VAL A 21 -13.39 -12.18 -4.40
C VAL A 21 -13.87 -11.94 -2.97
N MET A 22 -13.12 -11.16 -2.20
CA MET A 22 -13.52 -10.82 -0.82
C MET A 22 -14.79 -9.98 -0.78
N CYS A 23 -15.00 -9.10 -1.77
CA CYS A 23 -16.21 -8.30 -1.88
C CYS A 23 -17.43 -9.10 -2.35
N THR A 24 -17.25 -10.07 -3.26
CA THR A 24 -18.35 -10.84 -3.85
C THR A 24 -18.63 -12.17 -3.15
N GLN A 25 -17.76 -12.61 -2.24
CA GLN A 25 -17.79 -13.94 -1.59
C GLN A 25 -17.76 -15.13 -2.56
N GLU A 26 -17.39 -14.90 -3.82
CA GLU A 26 -17.26 -15.93 -4.85
C GLU A 26 -15.96 -16.74 -4.66
N MET A 27 -16.00 -17.70 -3.74
CA MET A 27 -14.86 -18.56 -3.40
C MET A 27 -14.37 -19.44 -4.56
N SER A 28 -15.21 -19.66 -5.58
CA SER A 28 -14.89 -20.37 -6.81
C SER A 28 -13.71 -19.74 -7.57
N LEU A 29 -13.58 -18.41 -7.50
CA LEU A 29 -12.54 -17.64 -8.15
C LEU A 29 -11.18 -17.72 -7.43
N ASN A 30 -11.11 -18.38 -6.28
CA ASN A 30 -9.85 -18.60 -5.55
C ASN A 30 -8.88 -19.54 -6.29
N VAL A 31 -9.34 -20.25 -7.33
CA VAL A 31 -8.48 -21.03 -8.24
C VAL A 31 -7.50 -20.12 -8.98
N TYR A 32 -7.93 -18.90 -9.34
CA TYR A 32 -7.06 -17.92 -10.00
C TYR A 32 -5.94 -17.45 -9.09
N HIS A 33 -6.18 -17.38 -7.78
CA HIS A 33 -5.17 -17.04 -6.76
C HIS A 33 -3.99 -18.02 -6.77
N LEU A 34 -4.29 -19.32 -6.87
CA LEU A 34 -3.28 -20.37 -6.89
C LEU A 34 -2.44 -20.31 -8.17
N LEU A 35 -3.08 -20.06 -9.32
CA LEU A 35 -2.39 -19.95 -10.61
C LEU A 35 -1.42 -18.76 -10.66
N THR A 36 -1.82 -17.61 -10.11
CA THR A 36 -0.95 -16.44 -9.97
C THR A 36 0.22 -16.68 -9.02
N ALA A 37 0.02 -17.43 -7.92
CA ALA A 37 1.10 -17.77 -7.01
C ALA A 37 2.14 -18.69 -7.66
N ILE A 38 1.70 -19.68 -8.45
CA ILE A 38 2.58 -20.60 -9.18
C ILE A 38 3.40 -19.85 -10.23
N THR A 39 2.76 -18.98 -11.01
CA THR A 39 3.46 -18.18 -12.05
C THR A 39 4.46 -17.20 -11.44
N LEU A 40 4.15 -16.62 -10.29
CA LEU A 40 5.07 -15.78 -9.51
C LEU A 40 6.27 -16.60 -9.03
N HIS A 41 6.02 -17.77 -8.44
CA HIS A 41 7.07 -18.67 -7.96
C HIS A 41 7.99 -19.12 -9.10
N HIS A 42 7.45 -19.49 -10.25
CA HIS A 42 8.23 -19.86 -11.43
C HIS A 42 9.02 -18.67 -12.01
N SER A 43 8.51 -17.44 -11.88
CA SER A 43 9.20 -16.23 -12.35
C SER A 43 10.34 -15.79 -11.42
N ILE A 44 10.22 -16.06 -10.12
CA ILE A 44 11.19 -15.73 -9.08
C ILE A 44 12.24 -16.84 -8.90
N ALA A 45 11.90 -18.09 -9.20
CA ALA A 45 12.79 -19.25 -9.05
C ALA A 45 14.03 -19.10 -9.95
N GLN A 46 15.10 -18.54 -9.38
CA GLN A 46 16.47 -18.69 -9.85
C GLN A 46 17.34 -19.36 -8.78
N VAL A 47 18.41 -19.98 -9.28
CA VAL A 47 19.25 -21.07 -8.72
C VAL A 47 19.92 -20.77 -7.36
N GLN A 48 20.05 -19.51 -6.97
CA GLN A 48 20.54 -19.14 -5.64
C GLN A 48 19.36 -18.89 -4.72
N LYS A 49 19.12 -19.84 -3.81
CA LYS A 49 18.12 -19.74 -2.74
C LYS A 49 18.37 -18.42 -1.99
N PRO A 50 17.55 -17.37 -2.18
CA PRO A 50 17.73 -16.17 -1.40
C PRO A 50 17.50 -16.55 0.06
N ARG A 51 18.19 -15.89 0.98
CA ARG A 51 17.87 -15.99 2.41
C ARG A 51 16.47 -15.44 2.56
N ILE A 52 15.46 -16.32 2.55
CA ILE A 52 14.06 -15.97 2.75
C ILE A 52 13.97 -15.53 4.22
N GLU A 53 14.22 -14.25 4.45
CA GLU A 53 13.86 -13.63 5.71
C GLU A 53 12.35 -13.60 5.76
N TRP A 54 11.79 -14.05 6.89
CA TRP A 54 10.38 -13.93 7.13
C TRP A 54 9.92 -12.50 6.84
N LEU A 55 8.68 -12.36 6.40
CA LEU A 55 7.99 -11.10 6.11
C LEU A 55 7.88 -10.15 7.33
N LYS A 56 8.71 -10.30 8.38
CA LYS A 56 8.77 -9.45 9.57
C LYS A 56 8.87 -7.97 9.22
N SER A 57 9.64 -7.59 8.19
CA SER A 57 9.71 -6.20 7.71
C SER A 57 8.38 -5.72 7.14
N PHE A 58 7.71 -6.54 6.33
CA PHE A 58 6.39 -6.23 5.77
C PHE A 58 5.29 -6.20 6.84
N MET A 59 5.31 -7.13 7.80
CA MET A 59 4.36 -7.15 8.91
C MET A 59 4.55 -5.95 9.82
N ARG A 60 5.79 -5.55 10.09
CA ARG A 60 6.11 -4.30 10.80
C ARG A 60 5.61 -3.08 10.03
N TYR A 61 5.88 -3.03 8.72
CA TYR A 61 5.37 -1.95 7.86
C TYR A 61 3.84 -1.87 7.91
N ARG A 62 3.14 -3.00 7.78
CA ARG A 62 1.67 -3.05 7.86
C ARG A 62 1.14 -2.57 9.21
N MET A 63 1.80 -2.97 10.30
CA MET A 63 1.42 -2.53 11.64
C MET A 63 1.58 -1.01 11.80
N ILE A 64 2.74 -0.47 11.43
CA ILE A 64 3.02 0.97 11.48
C ILE A 64 2.05 1.75 10.58
N PHE A 65 1.78 1.24 9.38
CA PHE A 65 0.82 1.86 8.47
C PHE A 65 -0.60 1.91 9.08
N MET A 66 -1.07 0.81 9.69
CA MET A 66 -2.37 0.76 10.34
C MET A 66 -2.44 1.71 11.55
N GLU A 67 -1.38 1.80 12.34
CA GLU A 67 -1.27 2.73 13.47
C GLU A 67 -1.35 4.19 13.00
N ASN A 68 -0.53 4.56 12.01
CA ASN A 68 -0.53 5.90 11.43
C ASN A 68 -1.88 6.25 10.79
N MET A 69 -2.52 5.29 10.11
CA MET A 69 -3.86 5.47 9.53
C MET A 69 -4.91 5.66 10.62
N GLY A 70 -4.79 4.98 11.77
CA GLY A 70 -5.64 5.18 12.93
C GLY A 70 -5.51 6.60 13.50
N ILE A 71 -4.29 7.09 13.66
CA ILE A 71 -4.00 8.46 14.10
C ILE A 71 -4.61 9.46 13.11
N LEU A 72 -4.41 9.24 11.81
CA LEU A 72 -4.95 10.09 10.76
C LEU A 72 -6.48 10.15 10.79
N MET A 73 -7.15 9.00 10.92
CA MET A 73 -8.61 8.94 11.01
C MET A 73 -9.15 9.63 12.28
N SER A 74 -8.43 9.54 13.40
CA SER A 74 -8.78 10.25 14.63
C SER A 74 -8.67 11.76 14.46
N TRP A 75 -7.67 12.24 13.73
CA TRP A 75 -7.48 13.64 13.37
C TRP A 75 -8.57 14.12 12.42
N HIS A 76 -8.85 13.35 11.37
CA HIS A 76 -9.90 13.67 10.40
C HIS A 76 -11.27 13.85 11.07
N LYS A 77 -11.58 13.04 12.09
CA LYS A 77 -12.81 13.17 12.89
C LYS A 77 -12.85 14.40 13.80
N LYS A 78 -11.69 14.95 14.19
CA LYS A 78 -11.60 16.18 15.00
C LYS A 78 -11.76 17.46 14.15
N ILE A 79 -11.50 17.36 12.85
CA ILE A 79 -11.66 18.48 11.92
C ILE A 79 -13.16 18.76 11.73
N ALA A 80 -13.52 20.04 11.60
CA ALA A 80 -14.89 20.44 11.36
C ALA A 80 -15.44 19.78 10.08
N PRO A 81 -16.71 19.33 10.09
CA PRO A 81 -17.28 18.52 9.01
C PRO A 81 -17.33 19.25 7.66
N TYR A 82 -17.25 20.58 7.64
CA TYR A 82 -17.18 21.34 6.40
C TYR A 82 -15.84 21.14 5.67
N SER A 83 -14.72 21.07 6.40
CA SER A 83 -13.39 20.84 5.81
C SER A 83 -13.14 19.36 5.54
N SER A 84 -13.59 18.48 6.44
CA SER A 84 -13.40 17.02 6.32
C SER A 84 -14.02 16.45 5.03
N ARG A 85 -15.17 16.97 4.57
CA ARG A 85 -15.83 16.49 3.34
C ARG A 85 -15.00 16.62 2.06
N HIS A 86 -14.08 17.58 2.03
CA HIS A 86 -13.19 17.82 0.89
C HIS A 86 -11.86 17.07 1.00
N LEU A 87 -11.64 16.37 2.11
CA LEU A 87 -10.40 15.70 2.43
C LEU A 87 -10.56 14.19 2.26
N SER A 88 -10.11 13.67 1.13
CA SER A 88 -10.03 12.22 0.91
C SER A 88 -8.90 11.63 1.75
N THR A 89 -9.18 10.58 2.53
CA THR A 89 -8.15 9.90 3.33
C THR A 89 -7.01 9.32 2.48
N LYS A 90 -7.27 9.07 1.18
CA LYS A 90 -6.27 8.54 0.24
C LYS A 90 -5.29 9.60 -0.27
N SER A 91 -5.72 10.85 -0.39
CA SER A 91 -4.91 11.96 -0.91
C SER A 91 -4.60 13.03 0.14
N PHE A 92 -5.12 12.90 1.37
CA PHE A 92 -4.95 13.87 2.45
C PHE A 92 -3.50 14.29 2.72
N VAL A 93 -2.57 13.34 2.63
CA VAL A 93 -1.14 13.62 2.85
C VAL A 93 -0.61 14.55 1.76
N GLU A 94 -0.96 14.30 0.51
CA GLU A 94 -0.51 15.05 -0.65
C GLU A 94 -1.22 16.41 -0.74
N ASP A 95 -2.54 16.43 -0.54
CA ASP A 95 -3.39 17.61 -0.72
C ASP A 95 -3.33 18.58 0.46
N SER A 96 -3.01 18.12 1.68
CA SER A 96 -3.10 18.94 2.89
C SER A 96 -1.84 18.94 3.73
N ILE A 97 -1.24 17.78 4.00
CA ILE A 97 -0.03 17.72 4.83
C ILE A 97 1.17 18.31 4.08
N SER A 98 1.34 18.01 2.79
CA SER A 98 2.48 18.51 2.00
C SER A 98 2.51 20.05 1.92
N PRO A 99 1.40 20.75 1.60
CA PRO A 99 1.36 22.21 1.65
C PRO A 99 1.54 22.77 3.07
N LEU A 100 0.93 22.16 4.09
CA LEU A 100 1.05 22.63 5.48
C LEU A 100 2.46 22.49 6.01
N LEU A 101 3.13 21.37 5.71
CA LEU A 101 4.55 21.19 6.03
C LEU A 101 5.40 22.20 5.28
N HIS A 102 5.12 22.50 4.01
CA HIS A 102 5.84 23.53 3.26
C HIS A 102 5.68 24.93 3.89
N ILE A 103 4.52 25.25 4.47
CA ILE A 103 4.25 26.53 5.14
C ILE A 103 4.87 26.59 6.54
N LEU A 104 4.76 25.51 7.31
CA LEU A 104 5.18 25.44 8.72
C LEU A 104 6.66 25.09 8.89
N SER A 105 7.30 24.49 7.88
CA SER A 105 8.70 24.11 7.98
C SER A 105 9.61 25.34 7.89
N PRO A 106 10.57 25.49 8.82
CA PRO A 106 11.56 26.55 8.73
C PRO A 106 12.38 26.40 7.44
N PRO A 107 12.91 27.51 6.89
CA PRO A 107 13.61 27.53 5.59
C PRO A 107 14.76 26.52 5.46
N THR A 108 15.29 26.03 6.58
CA THR A 108 16.39 25.07 6.67
C THR A 108 16.00 23.61 6.40
N LEU A 109 14.71 23.26 6.42
CA LEU A 109 14.20 21.90 6.22
C LEU A 109 13.45 21.71 4.90
N ARG A 110 13.44 22.72 4.02
CA ARG A 110 12.80 22.60 2.70
C ARG A 110 13.60 21.62 1.84
N PRO A 111 12.98 20.56 1.29
CA PRO A 111 13.62 19.81 0.22
C PRO A 111 13.71 20.76 -0.98
N VAL A 112 14.94 21.06 -1.40
CA VAL A 112 15.19 21.77 -2.65
C VAL A 112 14.70 20.86 -3.77
N ILE A 113 13.61 21.26 -4.41
CA ILE A 113 13.10 20.67 -5.65
C ILE A 113 14.12 20.95 -6.76
#